data_AF-A0A2H4ZFC9-F1
#
_entry.id   AF-A0A2H4ZFC9-F1
#
_cell.length_a   1.000
_cell.length_b   1.000
_cell.length_c   1.000
_cell.angle_alpha   90.00
_cell.angle_beta   90.00
_cell.angle_gamma   90.00
#
_symmetry.space_group_name_H-M   'P 1'
#
loop_
_entity.id
_entity.type
_entity.pdbx_description
1 polymer ?
#
loop_
_entity_poly.entity_id
_entity_poly.type
_entity_poly.pdbx_seq_one_letter_code
_entity_poly.pdbx_strand_id
1 'polypeptide(L)'
;MSARSRALIPLSAEQQAAMQAVAVTEQRRRQGRTLSAWPYASAFFRCLNGSRRISLTDLRFFAPALTKEEFHGNRLLWLAAVDKLIESFGEVCVLPLPSDAGHRLFPSVPFREGERRRQKTTLTEQKYSRQREREAERRELEYQTCFAQAQIDLAFHTPSSENHADRAEIQPPAGT
;
A
#
# COMPACT_ATOMS: atom_id res chain seq x y z
N MET A 1 12.20 3.52 20.00
CA MET A 1 11.96 4.04 18.64
C MET A 1 11.11 5.30 18.75
N SER A 2 11.73 6.48 18.67
CA SER A 2 11.02 7.75 18.81
C SER A 2 10.09 7.95 17.62
N ALA A 3 8.79 8.10 17.88
CA ALA A 3 7.82 8.49 16.86
C ALA A 3 8.19 9.91 16.41
N ARG A 4 9.01 10.02 15.36
CA ARG A 4 9.31 11.29 14.70
C ARG A 4 7.98 11.96 14.39
N SER A 5 7.68 13.02 15.12
CA SER A 5 6.53 13.87 14.92
C SER A 5 6.60 14.45 13.51
N ARG A 6 5.91 13.80 12.57
CA ARG A 6 5.70 14.26 11.18
C ARG A 6 4.67 15.40 11.15
N ALA A 7 4.80 16.36 12.05
CA ALA A 7 4.03 17.58 12.00
C ALA A 7 4.58 18.39 10.81
N LEU A 8 3.88 18.27 9.68
CA LEU A 8 4.15 19.09 8.51
C LEU A 8 3.81 20.52 8.91
N ILE A 9 4.82 21.36 9.07
CA ILE A 9 4.63 22.80 9.18
C ILE A 9 4.00 23.23 7.85
N PRO A 10 2.81 23.86 7.86
CA PRO A 10 2.21 24.35 6.63
C PRO A 10 3.17 25.34 5.97
N LEU A 11 3.48 25.10 4.70
CA LEU A 11 4.41 25.95 3.93
C LEU A 11 3.69 27.17 3.34
N SER A 12 2.36 27.16 3.29
CA SER A 12 1.55 28.29 2.83
C SER A 12 0.33 28.55 3.74
N ALA A 13 -0.20 29.77 3.67
CA ALA A 13 -1.41 30.17 4.38
C ALA A 13 -2.60 29.27 4.01
N GLU A 14 -2.67 28.77 2.78
CA GLU A 14 -3.79 27.94 2.33
C GLU A 14 -3.69 26.52 2.89
N GLN A 15 -2.49 25.95 2.93
CA GLN A 15 -2.24 24.67 3.59
C GLN A 15 -2.54 24.76 5.09
N GLN A 16 -2.15 25.87 5.73
CA GLN A 16 -2.47 26.12 7.12
C GLN A 16 -3.99 26.21 7.34
N ALA A 17 -4.69 26.97 6.48
CA ALA A 17 -6.14 27.11 6.55
C ALA A 17 -6.85 25.75 6.36
N ALA A 18 -6.36 24.90 5.44
CA ALA A 18 -6.91 23.56 5.23
C ALA A 18 -6.73 22.66 6.46
N MET A 19 -5.55 22.65 7.08
CA MET A 19 -5.31 21.87 8.30
C MET A 19 -6.13 22.39 9.50
N GLN A 20 -6.22 23.71 9.66
CA GLN A 20 -7.04 24.32 10.70
C GLN A 20 -8.53 24.04 10.50
N ALA A 21 -9.00 24.08 9.26
CA ALA A 21 -10.39 23.79 8.92
C ALA A 21 -10.79 22.39 9.39
N VAL A 22 -9.97 21.38 9.05
CA VAL A 22 -10.17 20.00 9.50
C VAL A 22 -10.14 19.90 11.02
N ALA A 23 -9.14 20.50 11.68
CA ALA A 23 -9.03 20.44 13.13
C ALA A 23 -10.26 21.03 13.83
N VAL A 24 -10.76 22.17 13.35
CA VAL A 24 -11.93 22.85 13.93
C VAL A 24 -13.22 22.07 13.66
N THR A 25 -13.41 21.53 12.47
CA THR A 25 -14.62 20.75 12.13
C THR A 25 -14.67 19.45 12.90
N GLU A 26 -13.57 18.72 12.97
CA GLU A 26 -13.46 17.47 13.72
C GLU A 26 -13.65 17.69 15.22
N GLN A 27 -13.10 18.77 15.77
CA GLN A 27 -13.31 19.11 17.17
C GLN A 27 -14.79 19.40 17.47
N ARG A 28 -15.47 20.14 16.60
CA ARG A 28 -16.92 20.40 16.75
C ARG A 28 -17.74 19.12 16.62
N ARG A 29 -17.36 18.24 15.69
CA ARG A 29 -18.00 16.94 15.50
C ARG A 29 -17.89 16.07 16.75
N ARG A 30 -16.70 16.00 17.37
CA ARG A 30 -16.46 15.29 18.64
C ARG A 30 -17.26 15.86 19.81
N GLN A 31 -17.49 17.18 19.81
CA GLN A 31 -18.32 17.86 20.81
C GLN A 31 -19.83 17.69 20.57
N GLY A 32 -20.25 16.95 19.54
CA GLY A 32 -21.66 16.76 19.22
C GLY A 32 -22.37 18.03 18.73
N ARG A 33 -21.62 19.03 18.25
CA ARG A 33 -22.20 20.27 17.72
C ARG A 33 -22.81 20.03 16.34
N THR A 34 -23.91 20.73 16.06
CA THR A 34 -24.50 20.80 14.72
C THR A 34 -23.52 21.44 13.74
N LEU A 35 -23.30 20.74 12.63
CA LEU A 35 -22.44 21.15 11.54
C LEU A 35 -23.28 21.78 10.42
N SER A 36 -22.70 22.71 9.67
CA SER A 36 -23.32 23.23 8.45
C SER A 36 -23.35 22.17 7.34
N ALA A 37 -24.14 22.38 6.29
CA ALA A 37 -24.22 21.48 5.13
C ALA A 37 -22.85 21.16 4.51
N TRP A 38 -21.93 22.14 4.48
CA TRP A 38 -20.56 21.99 3.96
C TRP A 38 -19.55 22.44 5.03
N PRO A 39 -19.31 21.63 6.08
CA PRO A 39 -18.58 22.07 7.26
C PRO A 39 -17.10 22.32 7.00
N TYR A 40 -16.45 21.48 6.20
CA TYR A 40 -15.02 21.60 5.88
C TYR A 40 -14.77 22.76 4.94
N ALA A 41 -15.57 22.91 3.87
CA ALA A 41 -15.47 24.05 2.95
C ALA A 41 -15.72 25.37 3.69
N SER A 42 -16.75 25.42 4.54
CA SER A 42 -17.07 26.64 5.30
C SER A 42 -16.01 26.99 6.34
N ALA A 43 -15.40 25.99 6.97
CA ALA A 43 -14.30 26.22 7.90
C ALA A 43 -13.03 26.67 7.18
N PHE A 44 -12.74 26.11 6.00
CA PHE A 44 -11.59 26.47 5.19
C PHE A 44 -11.60 27.91 4.73
N PHE A 45 -12.66 28.35 4.05
CA PHE A 45 -12.74 29.73 3.59
C PHE A 45 -12.82 30.73 4.74
N ARG A 46 -13.33 30.30 5.90
CA ARG A 46 -13.28 31.10 7.12
C ARG A 46 -11.85 31.24 7.65
N CYS A 47 -11.06 30.17 7.64
CA CYS A 47 -9.64 30.21 8.03
C CYS A 47 -8.78 30.97 7.01
N LEU A 48 -9.11 30.87 5.72
CA LEU A 48 -8.33 31.47 4.64
C LEU A 48 -8.60 32.97 4.49
N ASN A 49 -9.87 33.36 4.39
CA ASN A 49 -10.27 34.73 4.02
C ASN A 49 -11.06 35.44 5.13
N GLY A 50 -11.32 34.78 6.27
CA GLY A 50 -12.22 35.29 7.31
C GLY A 50 -13.71 35.26 6.92
N SER A 51 -14.03 34.87 5.68
CA SER A 51 -15.36 34.92 5.11
C SER A 51 -16.26 33.83 5.70
N ARG A 52 -17.46 34.23 6.14
CA ARG A 52 -18.49 33.29 6.62
C ARG A 52 -19.36 32.74 5.49
N ARG A 53 -19.37 33.41 4.34
CA ARG A 53 -20.08 33.02 3.11
C ARG A 53 -19.06 32.81 2.01
N ILE A 54 -19.17 31.69 1.32
CA ILE A 54 -18.28 31.32 0.22
C ILE A 54 -18.79 32.02 -1.05
N SER A 55 -17.96 32.90 -1.57
CA SER A 55 -18.18 33.73 -2.76
C SER A 55 -17.51 33.14 -4.01
N LEU A 56 -17.84 33.68 -5.19
CA LEU A 56 -17.14 33.35 -6.43
C LEU A 56 -15.63 33.60 -6.30
N THR A 57 -15.25 34.74 -5.71
CA THR A 57 -13.84 35.14 -5.56
C THR A 57 -13.06 34.10 -4.75
N ASP A 58 -13.69 33.52 -3.74
CA ASP A 58 -13.08 32.46 -2.94
C ASP A 58 -12.83 31.19 -3.77
N LEU A 59 -13.76 30.83 -4.67
CA LEU A 59 -13.60 29.64 -5.53
C LEU A 59 -12.64 29.86 -6.70
N ARG A 60 -12.43 31.12 -7.11
CA ARG A 60 -11.40 31.46 -8.09
C ARG A 60 -9.98 31.15 -7.59
N PHE A 61 -9.82 30.89 -6.29
CA PHE A 61 -8.61 30.26 -5.75
C PHE A 61 -8.27 28.93 -6.45
N PHE A 62 -9.27 28.08 -6.66
CA PHE A 62 -9.10 26.79 -7.34
C PHE A 62 -9.18 26.94 -8.85
N ALA A 63 -10.12 27.74 -9.35
CA ALA A 63 -10.35 27.94 -10.78
C ALA A 63 -10.34 29.43 -11.13
N PRO A 64 -9.16 30.02 -11.41
CA PRO A 64 -9.04 31.47 -11.68
C PRO A 64 -9.90 31.97 -12.85
N ALA A 65 -10.14 31.08 -13.82
CA ALA A 65 -10.93 31.32 -15.03
C ALA A 65 -12.45 31.12 -14.84
N LEU A 66 -12.92 30.74 -13.63
CA LEU A 66 -14.32 30.48 -13.36
C LEU A 66 -15.18 31.73 -13.58
N THR A 67 -16.20 31.63 -14.45
CA THR A 67 -17.12 32.73 -14.73
C THR A 67 -18.28 32.78 -13.73
N LYS A 68 -19.01 33.91 -13.71
CA LYS A 68 -20.20 34.05 -12.86
C LYS A 68 -21.31 33.08 -13.30
N GLU A 69 -21.49 32.89 -14.60
CA GLU A 69 -22.53 32.00 -15.13
C GLU A 69 -22.29 30.54 -14.72
N GLU A 70 -21.06 30.06 -14.88
CA GLU A 70 -20.65 28.70 -14.51
C GLU A 70 -20.79 28.45 -13.01
N PHE A 71 -20.51 29.48 -12.19
CA PHE A 71 -20.64 29.40 -10.75
C PHE A 71 -22.10 29.37 -10.28
N HIS A 72 -22.97 30.20 -10.84
CA HIS A 72 -24.36 30.29 -10.38
C HIS A 72 -25.14 28.99 -10.64
N GLY A 73 -24.90 28.32 -11.76
CA GLY A 73 -25.51 27.01 -12.05
C GLY A 73 -24.96 25.87 -11.19
N ASN A 74 -23.68 25.90 -10.84
CA ASN A 74 -22.97 24.78 -10.20
C ASN A 74 -22.48 25.06 -8.78
N ARG A 75 -23.00 26.09 -8.11
CA ARG A 75 -22.51 26.52 -6.79
C ARG A 75 -22.48 25.38 -5.77
N LEU A 76 -23.55 24.58 -5.70
CA LEU A 76 -23.64 23.46 -4.76
C LEU A 76 -22.60 22.37 -5.08
N LEU A 77 -22.36 22.11 -6.36
CA LEU A 77 -21.38 21.12 -6.82
C LEU A 77 -19.96 21.56 -6.45
N TRP A 78 -19.61 22.84 -6.65
CA TRP A 78 -18.33 23.41 -6.20
C TRP A 78 -18.13 23.27 -4.69
N LEU A 79 -19.17 23.58 -3.91
CA LEU A 79 -19.10 23.47 -2.45
C LEU A 79 -18.92 22.01 -2.00
N ALA A 80 -19.67 21.08 -2.60
CA ALA A 80 -19.54 19.66 -2.32
C ALA A 80 -18.15 19.14 -2.68
N ALA A 81 -17.61 19.56 -3.83
CA ALA A 81 -16.28 19.16 -4.27
C ALA A 81 -15.18 19.67 -3.31
N VAL A 82 -15.24 20.94 -2.89
CA VAL A 82 -14.29 21.50 -1.92
C VAL A 82 -14.44 20.84 -0.55
N ASP A 83 -15.67 20.61 -0.10
CA ASP A 83 -15.92 19.96 1.19
C ASP A 83 -15.33 18.55 1.20
N LYS A 84 -15.56 17.77 0.14
CA LYS A 84 -15.01 16.42 -0.02
C LYS A 84 -13.49 16.42 -0.13
N LEU A 85 -12.91 17.40 -0.83
CA LEU A 85 -11.47 17.56 -0.94
C LEU A 85 -10.83 17.72 0.45
N ILE A 86 -11.40 18.58 1.28
CA ILE A 86 -10.84 18.89 2.61
C ILE A 86 -11.14 17.78 3.61
N GLU A 87 -12.33 17.19 3.56
CA GLU A 87 -12.69 16.01 4.36
C GLU A 87 -11.72 14.84 4.11
N SER A 88 -11.35 14.61 2.85
CA SER A 88 -10.41 13.55 2.45
C SER A 88 -8.94 13.92 2.61
N PHE A 89 -8.64 15.08 3.21
CA PHE A 89 -7.28 15.61 3.30
C PHE A 89 -6.57 15.69 1.94
N GLY A 90 -7.29 15.89 0.83
CA GLY A 90 -6.72 15.94 -0.52
C GLY A 90 -6.56 14.59 -1.21
N GLU A 91 -7.01 13.47 -0.62
CA GLU A 91 -7.01 12.15 -1.29
C GLU A 91 -8.08 12.07 -2.40
N VAL A 92 -9.19 12.79 -2.27
CA VAL A 92 -10.29 12.76 -3.24
C VAL A 92 -10.51 14.15 -3.84
N CYS A 93 -10.11 14.34 -5.10
CA CYS A 93 -10.46 15.48 -5.92
C CYS A 93 -11.65 15.13 -6.83
N VAL A 94 -12.78 15.81 -6.67
CA VAL A 94 -13.98 15.61 -7.50
C VAL A 94 -14.19 16.81 -8.42
N LEU A 95 -14.65 16.57 -9.65
CA LEU A 95 -15.07 17.64 -10.55
C LEU A 95 -16.13 18.53 -9.86
N PRO A 96 -16.08 19.86 -10.04
CA PRO A 96 -15.32 20.61 -11.06
C PRO A 96 -13.93 21.08 -10.59
N LEU A 97 -13.42 20.61 -9.44
CA LEU A 97 -12.09 21.00 -8.99
C LEU A 97 -11.01 20.49 -9.95
N PRO A 98 -9.93 21.26 -10.16
CA PRO A 98 -8.81 20.79 -10.95
C PRO A 98 -8.08 19.67 -10.20
N SER A 99 -7.43 18.77 -10.94
CA SER A 99 -6.76 17.60 -10.39
C SER A 99 -5.61 17.96 -9.42
N ASP A 100 -4.98 19.13 -9.59
CA ASP A 100 -3.89 19.62 -8.75
C ASP A 100 -4.35 20.24 -7.43
N ALA A 101 -5.66 20.49 -7.24
CA ALA A 101 -6.19 21.15 -6.04
C ALA A 101 -5.80 20.43 -4.74
N GLY A 102 -5.84 19.10 -4.73
CA GLY A 102 -5.44 18.27 -3.59
C GLY A 102 -3.95 18.40 -3.28
N HIS A 103 -3.09 18.40 -4.30
CA HIS A 103 -1.65 18.58 -4.12
C HIS A 103 -1.27 19.96 -3.61
N ARG A 104 -2.00 21.00 -4.03
CA ARG A 104 -1.77 22.38 -3.58
C ARG A 104 -2.04 22.56 -2.08
N LEU A 105 -3.16 22.00 -1.60
CA LEU A 105 -3.56 22.10 -0.18
C LEU A 105 -2.91 21.04 0.72
N PHE A 106 -2.63 19.85 0.19
CA PHE A 106 -2.13 18.71 0.94
C PHE A 106 -0.96 18.03 0.22
N PRO A 107 0.21 18.69 0.13
CA PRO A 107 1.36 18.20 -0.64
C PRO A 107 1.93 16.87 -0.10
N SER A 108 1.63 16.52 1.15
CA SER A 108 2.10 15.27 1.75
C SER A 108 1.30 14.03 1.38
N VAL A 109 0.10 14.16 0.83
CA VAL A 109 -0.75 13.04 0.42
C VAL A 109 -0.09 12.16 -0.64
N PRO A 110 0.38 12.71 -1.79
CA PRO A 110 1.08 11.89 -2.78
C PRO A 110 2.34 11.24 -2.19
N PHE A 111 3.00 11.91 -1.24
CA PHE A 111 4.15 11.35 -0.54
C PHE A 111 3.76 10.16 0.34
N ARG A 112 2.64 10.23 1.08
CA ARG A 112 2.11 9.13 1.90
C ARG A 112 1.67 7.93 1.07
N GLU A 113 1.02 8.17 -0.06
CA GLU A 113 0.65 7.10 -1.01
C GLU A 113 1.88 6.46 -1.66
N GLY A 114 2.86 7.26 -2.06
CA GLY A 114 4.13 6.79 -2.58
C GLY A 114 4.91 5.95 -1.55
N GLU A 115 4.99 6.38 -0.30
CA GLU A 115 5.60 5.59 0.78
C GLU A 115 4.87 4.27 1.02
N ARG A 116 3.52 4.27 1.09
CA ARG A 116 2.72 3.04 1.25
C ARG A 116 2.99 2.06 0.11
N ARG A 117 3.04 2.53 -1.14
CA ARG A 117 3.35 1.71 -2.31
C ARG A 117 4.76 1.12 -2.21
N ARG A 118 5.76 1.94 -1.88
CA ARG A 118 7.16 1.48 -1.69
C ARG A 118 7.26 0.41 -0.61
N GLN A 119 6.64 0.65 0.55
CA GLN A 119 6.62 -0.33 1.66
C GLN A 119 5.95 -1.65 1.23
N LYS A 120 4.83 -1.59 0.49
CA LYS A 120 4.16 -2.79 -0.03
C LYS A 120 5.08 -3.59 -0.97
N THR A 121 5.81 -2.91 -1.86
CA THR A 121 6.78 -3.56 -2.74
C THR A 121 7.89 -4.24 -1.93
N THR A 122 8.49 -3.52 -0.98
CA THR A 122 9.56 -4.08 -0.12
C THR A 122 9.09 -5.30 0.68
N LEU A 123 7.89 -5.26 1.26
CA LEU A 123 7.32 -6.40 1.99
C LEU A 123 7.08 -7.60 1.07
N THR A 124 6.65 -7.35 -0.16
CA THR A 124 6.41 -8.38 -1.17
C THR A 124 7.73 -9.03 -1.59
N GLU A 125 8.76 -8.24 -1.85
CA GLU A 125 10.11 -8.74 -2.17
C GLU A 125 10.69 -9.57 -1.03
N GLN A 126 10.59 -9.11 0.22
CA GLN A 126 11.04 -9.84 1.40
C GLN A 126 10.29 -11.18 1.59
N LYS A 127 9.00 -11.22 1.27
CA LYS A 127 8.23 -12.47 1.31
C LYS A 127 8.80 -13.48 0.32
N TYR A 128 9.03 -13.06 -0.92
CA TYR A 128 9.55 -13.94 -1.97
C TYR A 128 11.02 -14.30 -1.78
N SER A 129 11.84 -13.43 -1.19
CA SER A 129 13.23 -13.78 -0.84
C SER A 129 13.27 -14.92 0.19
N ARG A 130 12.52 -14.78 1.30
CA ARG A 130 12.43 -15.80 2.35
C ARG A 130 11.88 -17.13 1.83
N GLN A 131 10.93 -17.08 0.89
CA GLN A 131 10.40 -18.28 0.28
C GLN A 131 11.47 -19.01 -0.54
N ARG A 132 12.24 -18.26 -1.35
CA ARG A 132 13.34 -18.83 -2.15
C ARG A 132 14.45 -19.42 -1.30
N GLU A 133 14.82 -18.75 -0.21
CA GLU A 133 15.83 -19.25 0.75
C GLU A 133 15.39 -20.58 1.35
N ARG A 134 14.15 -20.68 1.85
CA ARG A 134 13.61 -21.93 2.40
C ARG A 134 13.52 -23.06 1.37
N GLU A 135 13.18 -22.73 0.12
CA GLU A 135 13.15 -23.71 -0.96
C GLU A 135 14.56 -24.20 -1.32
N ALA A 136 15.56 -23.31 -1.30
CA ALA A 136 16.95 -23.69 -1.53
C ALA A 136 17.49 -24.60 -0.42
N GLU A 137 17.28 -24.22 0.85
CA GLU A 137 17.69 -25.03 2.01
C GLU A 137 17.06 -26.44 1.97
N ARG A 138 15.77 -26.52 1.68
CA ARG A 138 15.07 -27.81 1.57
C ARG A 138 15.63 -28.68 0.44
N ARG A 139 15.90 -28.10 -0.73
CA ARG A 139 16.51 -28.83 -1.86
C ARG A 139 17.91 -29.34 -1.51
N GLU A 140 18.68 -28.56 -0.77
CA GLU A 140 20.01 -28.95 -0.34
C GLU A 140 19.96 -30.12 0.66
N LEU A 141 19.03 -30.07 1.63
CA LEU A 141 18.79 -31.18 2.55
C LEU A 141 18.31 -32.45 1.85
N GLU A 142 17.38 -32.33 0.90
CA GLU A 142 16.91 -33.43 0.06
C GLU A 142 18.06 -34.06 -0.74
N TYR A 143 18.90 -33.22 -1.35
CA TYR A 143 20.09 -33.66 -2.07
C TYR A 143 21.06 -34.42 -1.16
N GLN A 144 21.39 -33.88 0.01
CA GLN A 144 22.30 -34.53 0.96
C GLN A 144 21.72 -35.86 1.47
N THR A 145 20.42 -35.93 1.74
CA THR A 145 19.74 -37.15 2.19
C THR A 145 19.78 -38.23 1.10
N CYS A 146 19.44 -37.87 -0.14
CA CYS A 146 19.50 -38.76 -1.29
C CYS A 146 20.92 -39.27 -1.54
N PHE A 147 21.91 -38.37 -1.46
CA PHE A 147 23.32 -38.71 -1.62
C PHE A 147 23.82 -39.66 -0.52
N ALA A 148 23.43 -39.44 0.74
CA ALA A 148 23.76 -40.33 1.85
C ALA A 148 23.13 -41.71 1.68
N GLN A 149 21.87 -41.77 1.23
CA GLN A 149 21.18 -43.03 0.95
C GLN A 149 21.87 -43.81 -0.19
N ALA A 150 22.21 -43.13 -1.29
CA ALA A 150 22.93 -43.77 -2.40
C ALA A 150 24.31 -44.29 -1.98
N GLN A 151 25.02 -43.60 -1.09
CA GLN A 151 26.27 -44.09 -0.52
C GLN A 151 26.08 -45.34 0.34
N ILE A 152 25.02 -45.36 1.17
CA ILE A 152 24.64 -46.54 1.95
C ILE A 152 24.39 -47.71 1.01
N ASP A 153 23.51 -47.55 0.01
CA ASP A 153 23.14 -48.60 -0.93
C ASP A 153 24.39 -49.14 -1.67
N LEU A 154 25.29 -48.26 -2.12
CA LEU A 154 26.55 -48.65 -2.75
C LEU A 154 27.46 -49.46 -1.81
N ALA A 155 27.58 -49.06 -0.54
CA ALA A 155 28.41 -49.76 0.44
C ALA A 155 27.89 -51.16 0.80
N PHE A 156 26.56 -51.36 0.75
CA PHE A 156 25.93 -52.67 1.00
C PHE A 156 25.90 -53.56 -0.24
N HIS A 157 26.11 -53.01 -1.45
CA HIS A 157 26.40 -53.78 -2.66
C HIS A 157 27.89 -54.13 -2.78
N THR A 158 28.43 -54.88 -1.81
CA THR A 158 29.60 -55.72 -2.07
C THR A 158 29.19 -56.81 -3.08
N PRO A 159 29.90 -57.01 -4.20
CA PRO A 159 29.64 -58.16 -5.04
C PRO A 159 29.89 -59.39 -4.17
N SER A 160 28.87 -60.23 -4.02
CA SER A 160 29.03 -61.59 -3.54
C SER A 160 30.00 -62.32 -4.48
N SER A 161 31.29 -62.22 -4.19
CA SER A 161 32.34 -63.06 -4.75
C SER A 161 32.16 -64.47 -4.17
N GLU A 162 31.45 -65.28 -4.94
CA GLU A 162 31.71 -66.70 -5.26
C GLU A 162 32.12 -67.72 -4.16
N ASN A 163 31.50 -68.92 -4.25
CA ASN A 163 31.89 -70.25 -3.72
C ASN A 163 31.35 -70.58 -2.30
N HIS A 164 30.81 -71.75 -1.93
CA HIS A 164 30.89 -73.17 -2.34
C HIS A 164 29.80 -73.90 -1.47
N ALA A 165 28.90 -74.79 -1.90
CA ALA A 165 29.07 -76.24 -2.11
C ALA A 165 27.68 -76.95 -1.92
N ASP A 166 27.50 -78.10 -2.60
CA ASP A 166 26.50 -79.20 -2.44
C ASP A 166 25.85 -79.49 -3.80
N ARG A 167 26.36 -80.39 -4.66
CA ARG A 167 26.80 -81.80 -4.51
C ARG A 167 25.69 -82.74 -4.04
N ALA A 168 24.92 -83.25 -4.99
CA ALA A 168 24.33 -84.60 -5.05
C ALA A 168 23.60 -84.74 -6.42
N GLU A 169 23.61 -85.80 -7.21
CA GLU A 169 24.39 -87.04 -7.33
C GLU A 169 23.82 -87.77 -8.57
N ILE A 170 24.67 -88.50 -9.33
CA ILE A 170 24.36 -89.72 -10.14
C ILE A 170 23.56 -89.51 -11.45
N GLN A 171 23.79 -90.13 -12.62
CA GLN A 171 24.85 -90.83 -13.39
C GLN A 171 24.11 -91.24 -14.72
N PRO A 172 24.75 -91.36 -15.91
CA PRO A 172 24.08 -91.49 -17.21
C PRO A 172 23.82 -92.98 -17.58
N PRO A 173 23.24 -93.33 -18.76
CA PRO A 173 24.13 -93.61 -19.89
C PRO A 173 23.57 -93.47 -21.34
N ALA A 174 24.55 -93.38 -22.24
CA ALA A 174 24.66 -94.04 -23.56
C ALA A 174 23.77 -93.59 -24.72
N GLY A 175 24.43 -93.03 -25.73
CA GLY A 175 23.96 -93.07 -27.10
C GLY A 175 24.15 -94.45 -27.73
N THR A 176 23.39 -94.68 -28.80
CA THR A 176 23.89 -95.17 -30.09
C THR A 176 23.02 -94.55 -31.17
#